data_AF-A0ABD2YEM0-F1
#
_entry.id   AF-A0ABD2YEM0-F1
#
_cell.length_a   1.000
_cell.length_b   1.000
_cell.length_c   1.000
_cell.angle_alpha   90.00
_cell.angle_beta   90.00
_cell.angle_gamma   90.00
#
_symmetry.space_group_name_H-M   'P 1'
#
loop_
_entity.id
_entity.type
_entity.pdbx_description
1 polymer ?
#
loop_
_entity_poly.entity_id
_entity_poly.type
_entity_poly.pdbx_seq_one_letter_code
_entity_poly.pdbx_strand_id
1 'polypeptide(L)'
;MEKHKLKYLQDLLARRAESNVESYIRALILLEEKARKAYAEEIIYSKNDFVEMLLLDGCFIIEFFRKYRNPGLRNVDDPILEFDVESFERLNIVRKSDPIFYTSSIV
;
A
#
# COMPACT_ATOMS: atom_id res chain seq x y z
N MET A 1 4.37 10.40 -7.28
CA MET A 1 3.70 9.19 -6.72
C MET A 1 4.54 7.94 -6.80
N GLU A 2 4.99 7.48 -7.98
CA GLU A 2 5.75 6.21 -8.11
C GLU A 2 7.00 6.11 -7.21
N LYS A 3 7.81 7.17 -7.13
CA LYS A 3 8.98 7.23 -6.23
C LYS A 3 8.61 6.95 -4.76
N HIS A 4 7.42 7.36 -4.32
CA HIS A 4 7.00 7.12 -2.96
C HIS A 4 6.50 5.69 -2.76
N LYS A 5 5.78 5.11 -3.72
CA LYS A 5 5.40 3.69 -3.66
C LYS A 5 6.64 2.80 -3.52
N LEU A 6 7.71 3.11 -4.27
CA LEU A 6 9.01 2.44 -4.13
C LEU A 6 9.62 2.61 -2.74
N LYS A 7 9.55 3.80 -2.14
CA LYS A 7 10.01 4.02 -0.75
C LYS A 7 9.22 3.15 0.23
N TYR A 8 7.90 3.06 0.06
CA TYR A 8 7.03 2.22 0.90
C TYR A 8 7.32 0.72 0.72
N LEU A 9 7.66 0.28 -0.50
CA LEU A 9 8.15 -1.07 -0.75
C LEU A 9 9.47 -1.35 -0.01
N GLN A 10 10.42 -0.40 -0.05
CA GLN A 10 11.68 -0.52 0.70
C GLN A 10 11.44 -0.58 2.21
N ASP A 11 10.53 0.25 2.74
CA ASP A 11 10.15 0.24 4.16
C ASP A 11 9.51 -1.11 4.56
N LEU A 12 8.67 -1.70 3.70
CA LEU A 12 8.08 -3.03 3.90
C LEU A 12 9.17 -4.11 3.99
N LEU A 13 10.10 -4.14 3.02
CA LEU A 13 11.19 -5.11 2.95
C LEU A 13 12.13 -4.99 4.15
N ALA A 14 12.54 -3.77 4.49
CA ALA A 14 13.40 -3.48 5.63
C ALA A 14 12.75 -3.96 6.94
N ARG A 15 11.45 -3.70 7.13
CA ARG A 15 10.71 -4.18 8.30
C ARG A 15 10.63 -5.69 8.38
N ARG A 16 10.43 -6.38 7.26
CA ARG A 16 10.32 -7.85 7.22
C ARG A 16 11.67 -8.55 7.20
N ALA A 17 12.77 -7.80 7.18
CA ALA A 17 14.12 -8.30 6.99
C ALA A 17 14.25 -9.16 5.71
N GLU A 18 13.57 -8.73 4.64
CA GLU A 18 13.60 -9.37 3.34
C GLU A 18 14.49 -8.58 2.38
N SER A 19 15.30 -9.27 1.58
CA SER A 19 16.26 -8.64 0.65
C SER A 19 15.71 -8.44 -0.76
N ASN A 20 14.58 -9.05 -1.10
CA ASN A 20 13.99 -9.00 -2.43
C ASN A 20 12.47 -9.21 -2.39
N VAL A 21 11.82 -9.01 -3.55
CA VAL A 21 10.36 -9.08 -3.73
C VAL A 21 9.90 -10.35 -4.43
N GLU A 22 10.76 -11.35 -4.60
CA GLU A 22 10.49 -12.49 -5.49
C GLU A 22 9.25 -13.29 -5.03
N SER A 23 9.10 -13.49 -3.72
CA SER A 23 7.94 -14.14 -3.12
C SER A 23 6.64 -13.37 -3.40
N TYR A 24 6.69 -12.04 -3.38
CA TYR A 24 5.55 -11.17 -3.68
C TYR A 24 5.17 -11.23 -5.15
N ILE A 25 6.16 -11.16 -6.06
CA ILE A 25 5.95 -11.30 -7.49
C ILE A 25 5.30 -12.66 -7.79
N ARG A 26 5.80 -13.75 -7.22
CA ARG A 26 5.22 -15.09 -7.40
C ARG A 26 3.77 -15.16 -6.94
N ALA A 27 3.46 -14.58 -5.78
CA ALA A 27 2.08 -14.52 -5.28
C ALA A 27 1.17 -13.69 -6.19
N LEU A 28 1.66 -12.54 -6.67
CA LEU A 28 0.89 -11.65 -7.55
C LEU A 28 0.67 -12.26 -8.93
N ILE A 29 1.63 -12.99 -9.50
CA ILE A 29 1.44 -13.71 -10.78
C ILE A 29 0.27 -14.69 -10.71
N LEU A 30 0.06 -15.35 -9.55
CA LEU A 30 -1.05 -16.28 -9.33
C LEU A 30 -2.39 -15.54 -9.14
N LEU A 31 -2.37 -14.32 -8.63
CA LEU A 31 -3.56 -13.50 -8.39
C LEU A 31 -3.91 -12.58 -9.57
N GLU A 32 -2.98 -12.39 -10.50
CA GLU A 32 -3.01 -11.40 -11.57
C GLU A 32 -4.32 -11.43 -12.36
N GLU A 33 -4.71 -12.59 -12.89
CA GLU A 33 -5.93 -12.71 -13.68
C GLU A 33 -7.19 -12.38 -12.88
N LYS A 34 -7.23 -12.80 -11.61
CA LYS A 34 -8.36 -12.52 -10.72
C LYS A 34 -8.44 -11.03 -10.40
N ALA A 35 -7.29 -10.42 -10.10
CA ALA A 35 -7.20 -8.99 -9.86
C ALA A 35 -7.63 -8.21 -11.10
N ARG A 36 -7.13 -8.57 -12.28
CA ARG A 36 -7.46 -7.90 -13.55
C ARG A 36 -8.95 -7.92 -13.85
N LYS A 37 -9.62 -9.06 -13.65
CA LYS A 37 -11.07 -9.22 -13.85
C LYS A 37 -11.92 -8.45 -12.84
N ALA A 38 -11.33 -8.01 -11.72
CA ALA A 38 -12.02 -7.23 -10.70
C ALA A 38 -12.01 -5.73 -10.99
N TYR A 39 -11.19 -5.26 -11.94
CA TYR A 39 -11.25 -3.87 -12.41
C TYR A 39 -12.44 -3.70 -13.35
N ALA A 40 -13.16 -2.59 -13.19
CA ALA A 40 -14.31 -2.25 -14.03
C ALA A 40 -13.89 -1.91 -15.47
N GLU A 41 -12.68 -1.39 -15.63
CA GLU A 41 -12.11 -1.00 -16.92
C GLU A 41 -11.12 -2.05 -17.42
N GLU A 42 -10.98 -2.12 -18.75
CA GLU A 42 -10.00 -2.99 -19.38
C GLU A 42 -8.57 -2.48 -19.11
N ILE A 43 -7.79 -3.31 -18.41
CA ILE A 43 -6.38 -3.07 -18.12
C ILE A 43 -5.57 -3.44 -19.38
N ILE A 44 -5.03 -2.46 -20.10
CA ILE A 44 -4.26 -2.65 -21.36
C ILE A 44 -2.78 -3.00 -21.10
N TYR A 45 -2.38 -3.15 -19.84
CA TYR A 45 -1.00 -3.48 -19.46
C TYR A 45 -0.64 -4.93 -19.77
N SER A 46 0.63 -5.19 -20.07
CA SER A 46 1.12 -6.57 -20.12
C SER A 46 0.96 -7.26 -18.77
N LYS A 47 1.07 -8.59 -18.73
CA LYS A 47 1.00 -9.34 -17.48
C LYS A 47 2.06 -8.87 -16.48
N ASN A 48 3.27 -8.64 -16.95
CA ASN A 48 4.40 -8.24 -16.10
C ASN A 48 4.21 -6.83 -15.56
N ASP A 49 3.84 -5.87 -16.43
CA ASP A 49 3.64 -4.48 -16.02
C ASP A 49 2.48 -4.35 -15.01
N PHE A 50 1.42 -5.16 -15.19
CA PHE A 50 0.31 -5.17 -14.25
C PHE A 50 0.70 -5.80 -12.90
N VAL A 51 1.52 -6.85 -12.89
CA VAL A 51 2.05 -7.41 -11.64
C VAL A 51 2.94 -6.40 -10.91
N GLU A 52 3.78 -5.65 -11.64
CA GLU A 52 4.60 -4.59 -11.05
C GLU A 52 3.73 -3.46 -10.46
N MET A 53 2.68 -3.05 -11.18
CA MET A 53 1.70 -2.09 -10.67
C MET A 53 1.01 -2.61 -9.40
N LEU A 54 0.50 -3.85 -9.41
CA LEU A 54 -0.15 -4.45 -8.25
C LEU A 54 0.80 -4.55 -7.04
N LEU A 55 2.09 -4.82 -7.28
CA LEU A 55 3.10 -4.87 -6.24
C LEU A 55 3.27 -3.50 -5.58
N LEU A 56 3.51 -2.46 -6.38
CA LEU A 56 3.74 -1.10 -5.89
C LEU A 56 2.50 -0.51 -5.23
N ASP A 57 1.32 -0.72 -5.80
CA ASP A 57 0.07 -0.22 -5.26
C ASP A 57 -0.31 -0.96 -3.98
N GLY A 58 -0.22 -2.28 -3.99
CA GLY A 58 -0.53 -3.13 -2.84
C GLY A 58 0.40 -2.85 -1.65
N CYS A 59 1.73 -2.77 -1.88
CA CYS A 59 2.67 -2.47 -0.81
C CYS A 59 2.46 -1.05 -0.27
N PHE A 60 2.19 -0.08 -1.14
CA PHE A 60 1.92 1.29 -0.74
C PHE A 60 0.69 1.36 0.16
N ILE A 61 -0.44 0.76 -0.23
CA ILE A 61 -1.68 0.76 0.57
C ILE A 61 -1.44 0.14 1.95
N ILE A 62 -0.78 -1.02 2.02
CA ILE A 62 -0.52 -1.73 3.28
C ILE A 62 0.33 -0.89 4.22
N GLU A 63 1.44 -0.36 3.73
CA GLU A 63 2.38 0.42 4.55
C GLU A 63 1.84 1.81 4.89
N PHE A 64 1.09 2.44 3.98
CA PHE A 64 0.38 3.70 4.22
C PHE A 64 -0.59 3.57 5.39
N PHE A 65 -1.48 2.59 5.37
CA PHE A 65 -2.40 2.39 6.49
C PHE A 65 -1.70 2.09 7.81
N ARG A 66 -0.57 1.36 7.75
CA ARG A 66 0.23 1.05 8.93
C ARG A 66 0.85 2.30 9.56
N LYS A 67 1.45 3.18 8.76
CA LYS A 67 2.03 4.47 9.22
C LYS A 67 0.97 5.50 9.59
N TYR A 68 -0.18 5.45 8.92
CA TYR A 68 -1.31 6.30 9.27
C TYR A 68 -1.81 5.98 10.68
N ARG A 69 -2.05 4.70 10.99
CA ARG A 69 -2.54 4.22 12.29
C ARG A 69 -1.53 4.38 13.43
N ASN A 70 -0.23 4.32 13.14
CA ASN A 70 0.81 4.48 14.15
C ASN A 70 1.69 5.70 13.83
N PRO A 71 1.36 6.89 14.38
CA PRO A 71 2.14 8.10 14.18
C PRO A 71 3.62 7.97 14.53
N GLY A 72 3.99 7.07 15.46
CA GLY A 72 5.39 6.81 15.81
C GLY A 72 6.21 6.12 14.71
N LEU A 73 5.56 5.61 13.66
CA LEU A 73 6.22 5.04 12.47
C LEU A 73 6.37 6.05 11.33
N ARG A 74 5.89 7.29 11.51
CA ARG A 74 5.99 8.33 10.48
C ARG A 74 7.41 8.87 10.48
N ASN A 75 8.04 8.85 9.32
CA ASN A 75 9.28 9.59 9.14
C ASN A 75 8.92 11.08 9.03
N VAL A 76 9.73 11.94 9.64
CA VAL A 76 9.56 13.39 9.59
C VAL A 76 9.52 13.91 8.13
N ASP A 77 10.15 13.17 7.21
CA ASP A 77 10.19 13.47 5.77
C ASP A 77 9.19 12.65 4.94
N ASP A 78 8.03 12.26 5.47
CA ASP A 78 6.99 11.56 4.71
C ASP A 78 5.84 12.51 4.30
N PRO A 79 6.02 13.30 3.23
CA PRO A 79 5.04 14.32 2.85
C PRO A 79 3.69 13.74 2.45
N ILE A 80 3.63 12.47 2.02
CA ILE A 80 2.36 11.85 1.59
C ILE A 80 1.36 11.79 2.74
N LEU A 81 1.82 11.45 3.95
CA LEU A 81 0.93 11.31 5.10
C LEU A 81 0.36 12.64 5.58
N GLU A 82 1.00 13.77 5.30
CA GLU A 82 0.45 15.10 5.63
C GLU A 82 -0.61 15.53 4.61
N PHE A 83 -0.42 15.25 3.33
CA PHE A 83 -1.34 15.66 2.26
C PHE A 83 -2.56 14.75 2.11
N ASP A 84 -2.45 13.45 2.39
CA ASP A 84 -3.50 12.48 2.06
C ASP A 84 -4.56 12.26 3.15
N VAL A 85 -4.31 12.63 4.41
CA VAL A 85 -5.28 12.43 5.51
C VAL A 85 -6.60 13.16 5.22
N GLU A 86 -6.53 14.41 4.80
CA GLU A 86 -7.73 15.20 4.47
C GLU A 86 -8.44 14.66 3.21
N SER A 87 -7.68 14.16 2.25
CA SER A 87 -8.20 13.66 0.97
C SER A 87 -8.97 12.35 1.15
N PHE A 88 -8.48 11.41 1.97
CA PHE A 88 -9.15 10.13 2.23
C PHE A 88 -10.40 10.28 3.10
N GLU A 89 -10.40 11.21 4.07
CA GLU A 89 -11.61 11.55 4.83
C GLU A 89 -12.70 12.12 3.92
N ARG A 90 -12.33 13.02 2.99
CA ARG A 90 -13.27 13.62 2.03
C ARG A 90 -13.86 12.59 1.06
N LEU A 91 -13.09 11.56 0.69
CA LEU A 91 -13.52 10.51 -0.23
C LEU A 91 -14.27 9.35 0.44
N ASN A 92 -14.51 9.38 1.77
CA ASN A 92 -15.13 8.29 2.54
C ASN A 92 -14.43 6.92 2.40
N ILE A 93 -13.19 6.88 1.90
CA ILE A 93 -12.39 5.65 1.80
C ILE A 93 -11.97 5.18 3.20
N VAL A 94 -11.83 6.16 4.10
CA VAL A 94 -11.33 6.03 5.46
C VAL A 94 -12.07 7.06 6.30
N ARG A 95 -12.79 6.62 7.32
CA ARG A 95 -13.36 7.51 8.34
C ARG A 95 -12.52 7.42 9.58
N LYS A 96 -12.26 8.54 10.26
CA LYS A 96 -11.66 8.54 11.61
C LYS A 96 -12.32 7.55 12.58
N SER A 97 -13.60 7.23 12.37
CA SER A 97 -14.39 6.27 13.13
C SER A 97 -14.11 4.78 12.84
N ASP A 98 -13.44 4.42 11.75
CA ASP A 98 -13.37 3.01 11.35
C ASP A 98 -12.52 2.18 12.34
N PRO A 99 -12.88 0.90 12.57
CA PRO A 99 -12.17 0.03 13.52
C PRO A 99 -10.69 -0.16 13.21
N ILE A 100 -10.29 0.01 11.94
CA ILE A 100 -8.88 0.01 11.53
C ILE A 100 -8.08 1.16 12.17
N PHE A 101 -8.73 2.19 12.75
CA PHE A 101 -8.10 3.33 13.42
C PHE A 101 -8.13 3.26 14.95
N TYR A 102 -8.96 2.40 15.56
CA TYR A 102 -9.05 2.24 17.01
C TYR A 102 -8.43 0.93 17.46
N THR A 103 -7.12 0.93 17.60
CA THR A 103 -6.41 -0.08 18.41
C THR A 103 -5.21 0.60 19.06
N SER A 104 -5.52 1.54 19.94
CA SER A 104 -4.79 1.55 21.20
C SER A 104 -5.23 0.31 21.99
N SER A 105 -4.26 -0.29 22.68
CA SER A 105 -4.37 -1.52 23.49
C SER A 105 -4.02 -2.82 22.76
N ILE A 106 -2.75 -2.97 22.40
CA ILE A 106 -2.01 -4.15 22.88
C ILE A 106 -0.89 -3.59 23.76
N VAL A 107 -1.00 -3.90 25.04
CA VAL A 107 -0.01 -3.66 26.10
C VAL A 107 1.24 -4.49 25.82
#